data_AF-A0A091C6T0-F1
#
_entry.id   AF-A0A091C6T0-F1
#
_cell.length_a   1.000
_cell.length_b   1.000
_cell.length_c   1.000
_cell.angle_alpha   90.00
_cell.angle_beta   90.00
_cell.angle_gamma   90.00
#
_symmetry.space_group_name_H-M   'P 1'
#
loop_
_entity.id
_entity.type
_entity.pdbx_description
1 polymer ?
#
loop_
_entity_poly.entity_id
_entity_poly.type
_entity_poly.pdbx_seq_one_letter_code
_entity_poly.pdbx_strand_id
1 'polypeptide(L)'
;MLKDKTENDLVLYARDATQRIHDLNENKEQVIDGDFHDADSLKKAMEYVDLIFLDYTVDVEATKKILNTMDEMAIHKLVAISSLGIYDELPESFNKWNRSILSEVLPKEGKSADIIEESNIDAVIIRPAWMYNDPSIREYEITQKGETFKGTQVTREAVADLVLEAIQSFEEYKNTNIGVSEPNTDGDKPLFMQ
;
A
#
# COMPACT_ATOMS: atom_id res chain seq x y z
N MET A 1 13.02 -5.53 -7.54
CA MET A 1 13.04 -4.20 -6.87
C MET A 1 13.48 -4.29 -5.42
N LEU A 2 12.75 -4.91 -4.48
CA LEU A 2 13.26 -5.15 -3.11
C LEU A 2 14.44 -6.13 -3.10
N LYS A 3 14.30 -7.28 -3.79
CA LYS A 3 15.36 -8.31 -3.91
C LYS A 3 16.70 -7.81 -4.50
N ASP A 4 16.65 -6.75 -5.31
CA ASP A 4 17.82 -6.21 -6.03
C ASP A 4 18.39 -4.93 -5.38
N LYS A 5 17.60 -4.27 -4.52
CA LYS A 5 17.96 -2.98 -3.91
C LYS A 5 18.16 -3.08 -2.39
N THR A 6 17.96 -4.26 -1.79
CA THR A 6 18.08 -4.47 -0.34
C THR A 6 18.75 -5.80 0.00
N GLU A 7 19.24 -5.89 1.24
CA GLU A 7 19.69 -7.14 1.85
C GLU A 7 18.60 -7.83 2.67
N ASN A 8 17.34 -7.39 2.55
CA ASN A 8 16.23 -7.96 3.31
C ASN A 8 15.87 -9.35 2.76
N ASP A 9 15.51 -10.24 3.68
CA ASP A 9 14.79 -11.47 3.36
C ASP A 9 13.30 -11.15 3.21
N LEU A 10 12.63 -11.80 2.26
CA LEU A 10 11.25 -11.53 1.89
C LEU A 10 10.39 -12.78 2.06
N VAL A 11 9.27 -12.61 2.77
CA VAL A 11 8.17 -13.58 2.78
C VAL A 11 7.06 -13.04 1.88
N LEU A 12 6.80 -13.72 0.77
CA LEU A 12 5.79 -13.37 -0.21
C LEU A 12 4.53 -14.22 0.03
N TYR A 13 3.47 -13.59 0.52
CA TYR A 13 2.25 -14.26 0.93
C TYR A 13 1.05 -13.80 0.09
N ALA A 14 0.37 -14.74 -0.56
CA ALA A 14 -0.85 -14.47 -1.33
C ALA A 14 -1.64 -15.77 -1.61
N ARG A 15 -2.87 -15.62 -2.13
CA ARG A 15 -3.60 -16.74 -2.73
C ARG A 15 -2.92 -17.21 -4.01
N ASP A 16 -2.69 -18.52 -4.12
CA ASP A 16 -2.02 -19.16 -5.25
C ASP A 16 -0.68 -18.47 -5.60
N ALA A 17 0.03 -17.98 -4.58
CA ALA A 17 1.30 -17.28 -4.70
C ALA A 17 2.34 -18.10 -5.47
N THR A 18 2.46 -19.40 -5.18
CA THR A 18 3.42 -20.30 -5.84
C THR A 18 3.15 -20.49 -7.34
N GLN A 19 1.91 -20.24 -7.78
CA GLN A 19 1.52 -20.32 -9.19
C GLN A 19 1.65 -18.98 -9.93
N ARG A 20 1.67 -17.86 -9.20
CA ARG A 20 1.59 -16.51 -9.77
C ARG A 20 2.90 -15.72 -9.69
N ILE A 21 3.73 -16.04 -8.70
CA ILE A 21 5.01 -15.37 -8.45
C ILE A 21 6.11 -16.25 -9.02
N HIS A 22 6.89 -15.68 -9.93
CA HIS A 22 8.00 -16.33 -10.61
C HIS A 22 9.26 -15.48 -10.46
N ASP A 23 10.40 -16.02 -10.89
CA ASP A 23 11.72 -15.35 -10.80
C ASP A 23 12.11 -15.00 -9.35
N LEU A 24 12.14 -16.03 -8.51
CA LEU A 24 12.51 -15.92 -7.09
C LEU A 24 14.02 -16.09 -6.91
N ASN A 25 14.59 -15.30 -6.01
CA ASN A 25 15.87 -15.59 -5.38
C ASN A 25 15.64 -16.52 -4.19
N GLU A 26 15.78 -17.83 -4.38
CA GLU A 26 15.53 -18.85 -3.35
C GLU A 26 16.36 -18.68 -2.07
N ASN A 27 17.43 -17.88 -2.09
CA ASN A 27 18.23 -17.60 -0.89
C ASN A 27 17.70 -16.44 -0.05
N LYS A 28 16.82 -15.59 -0.61
CA LYS A 28 16.28 -14.39 0.03
C LYS A 28 14.75 -14.34 0.04
N GLU A 29 14.08 -15.14 -0.77
CA GLU A 29 12.63 -15.05 -0.99
C GLU A 29 11.95 -16.38 -0.69
N GLN A 30 11.01 -16.36 0.25
CA GLN A 30 10.14 -17.48 0.57
C GLN A 30 8.72 -17.16 0.08
N VAL A 31 8.10 -18.08 -0.65
CA VAL A 31 6.70 -17.94 -1.07
C VAL A 31 5.80 -18.84 -0.25
N ILE A 32 4.70 -18.30 0.25
CA ILE A 32 3.70 -19.00 1.06
C ILE A 32 2.32 -18.78 0.45
N ASP A 33 1.66 -19.87 0.05
CA ASP A 33 0.25 -19.83 -0.32
C ASP A 33 -0.62 -19.64 0.93
N GLY A 34 -1.58 -18.72 0.87
CA GLY A 34 -2.52 -18.50 1.97
C GLY A 34 -3.65 -17.54 1.66
N ASP A 35 -4.50 -17.32 2.67
CA ASP A 35 -5.66 -16.45 2.63
C ASP A 35 -5.67 -15.53 3.84
N PHE A 36 -5.87 -14.22 3.64
CA PHE A 36 -5.93 -13.25 4.74
C PHE A 36 -7.03 -13.54 5.78
N HIS A 37 -7.99 -14.41 5.49
CA HIS A 37 -9.01 -14.86 6.44
C HIS A 37 -8.60 -16.09 7.27
N ASP A 38 -7.47 -16.71 6.98
CA ASP A 38 -6.91 -17.84 7.72
C ASP A 38 -5.76 -17.37 8.64
N ALA A 39 -6.05 -17.32 9.95
CA ALA A 39 -5.11 -16.86 10.96
C ALA A 39 -3.88 -17.76 11.09
N ASP A 40 -4.00 -19.07 10.89
CA ASP A 40 -2.84 -19.97 11.01
C ASP A 40 -1.89 -19.75 9.84
N SER A 41 -2.44 -19.51 8.64
CA SER A 41 -1.64 -19.18 7.47
C SER A 41 -0.94 -17.81 7.60
N LEU A 42 -1.63 -16.81 8.17
CA LEU A 42 -1.03 -15.51 8.50
C LEU A 42 0.10 -15.66 9.51
N LYS A 43 -0.12 -16.42 10.59
CA LYS A 43 0.92 -16.66 11.61
C LYS A 43 2.16 -17.30 11.03
N LYS A 44 1.98 -18.31 10.18
CA LYS A 44 3.09 -18.96 9.48
C LYS A 44 3.87 -17.98 8.61
N ALA A 45 3.20 -17.06 7.94
CA ALA A 45 3.85 -16.05 7.11
C ALA A 45 4.58 -14.97 7.91
N MET A 46 4.18 -14.76 9.16
CA MET A 46 4.68 -13.70 10.03
C MET A 46 5.77 -14.15 11.02
N GLU A 47 6.09 -15.45 11.11
CA GLU A 47 6.92 -16.04 12.18
C GLU A 47 8.30 -15.39 12.38
N TYR A 48 8.90 -14.87 11.31
CA TYR A 48 10.23 -14.26 11.32
C TYR A 48 10.26 -12.95 10.52
N VAL A 49 9.26 -12.09 10.70
CA VAL A 49 9.10 -10.83 9.95
C VAL A 49 9.18 -9.62 10.87
N ASP A 50 10.06 -8.66 10.54
CA ASP A 50 10.21 -7.40 11.29
C ASP A 50 9.20 -6.31 10.89
N LEU A 51 8.74 -6.34 9.64
CA LEU A 51 7.87 -5.33 9.03
C LEU A 51 6.96 -5.98 7.98
N ILE A 52 5.69 -5.60 7.97
CA ILE A 52 4.73 -6.05 6.96
C ILE A 52 4.52 -4.96 5.91
N PHE A 53 4.56 -5.34 4.64
CA PHE A 53 4.02 -4.54 3.54
C PHE A 53 2.67 -5.11 3.10
N LEU A 54 1.62 -4.29 3.14
CA LEU A 54 0.24 -4.68 2.81
C LEU A 54 -0.27 -3.90 1.59
N ASP A 55 -0.37 -4.57 0.45
CA ASP A 55 -0.85 -3.99 -0.82
C ASP A 55 -2.36 -4.17 -1.06
N TYR A 56 -3.12 -4.59 -0.04
CA TYR A 56 -4.56 -4.86 -0.18
C TYR A 56 -5.35 -4.48 1.06
N THR A 57 -6.08 -3.37 0.98
CA THR A 57 -6.86 -2.81 2.10
C THR A 57 -8.37 -2.71 1.80
N VAL A 58 -8.85 -3.25 0.67
CA VAL A 58 -10.29 -3.25 0.33
C VAL A 58 -11.11 -4.19 1.24
N ASP A 59 -10.49 -5.23 1.80
CA ASP A 59 -11.15 -6.18 2.70
C ASP A 59 -10.91 -5.83 4.16
N VAL A 60 -11.89 -5.14 4.75
CA VAL A 60 -11.82 -4.63 6.13
C VAL A 60 -11.64 -5.75 7.16
N GLU A 61 -12.26 -6.92 6.96
CA GLU A 61 -12.18 -8.01 7.93
C GLU A 61 -10.81 -8.73 7.82
N ALA A 62 -10.28 -8.84 6.61
CA ALA A 62 -8.89 -9.26 6.39
C ALA A 62 -7.91 -8.29 7.06
N THR A 63 -8.06 -6.97 6.87
CA THR A 63 -7.19 -5.96 7.51
C THR A 63 -7.19 -6.08 9.02
N LYS A 64 -8.37 -6.20 9.66
CA LYS A 64 -8.45 -6.44 11.11
C LYS A 64 -7.75 -7.72 11.53
N LYS A 65 -7.92 -8.81 10.77
CA LYS A 65 -7.28 -10.09 11.09
C LYS A 65 -5.76 -10.01 10.98
N ILE A 66 -5.25 -9.31 9.97
CA ILE A 66 -3.81 -9.04 9.81
C ILE A 66 -3.30 -8.27 11.03
N LEU A 67 -3.93 -7.16 11.42
CA LEU A 67 -3.52 -6.36 12.58
C LEU A 67 -3.57 -7.15 13.90
N ASN A 68 -4.62 -7.94 14.12
CA ASN A 68 -4.70 -8.82 15.30
C ASN A 68 -3.58 -9.86 15.30
N THR A 69 -3.26 -10.44 14.15
CA THR A 69 -2.18 -11.43 14.03
C THR A 69 -0.81 -10.78 14.26
N MET A 70 -0.60 -9.55 13.76
CA MET A 70 0.59 -8.76 14.05
C MET A 70 0.76 -8.53 15.56
N ASP A 71 -0.30 -8.11 16.26
CA ASP A 71 -0.28 -7.89 17.70
C ASP A 71 0.03 -9.19 18.48
N GLU A 72 -0.62 -10.31 18.12
CA GLU A 72 -0.34 -11.63 18.71
C GLU A 72 1.11 -12.09 18.52
N MET A 73 1.76 -11.63 17.45
CA MET A 73 3.14 -11.98 17.08
C MET A 73 4.16 -10.92 17.45
N ALA A 74 3.74 -9.85 18.15
CA ALA A 74 4.57 -8.71 18.51
C ALA A 74 5.29 -8.04 17.33
N ILE A 75 4.62 -7.98 16.17
CA ILE A 75 5.08 -7.25 14.99
C ILE A 75 4.43 -5.87 15.01
N HIS A 76 5.24 -4.82 14.96
CA HIS A 76 4.77 -3.45 15.20
C HIS A 76 4.88 -2.53 14.00
N LYS A 77 5.47 -2.96 12.88
CA LYS A 77 5.74 -2.11 11.72
C LYS A 77 4.91 -2.51 10.51
N LEU A 78 4.14 -1.58 9.98
CA LEU A 78 3.31 -1.77 8.78
C LEU A 78 3.54 -0.65 7.76
N VAL A 79 3.74 -1.01 6.51
CA VAL A 79 3.58 -0.10 5.36
C VAL A 79 2.37 -0.60 4.57
N ALA A 80 1.34 0.22 4.39
CA ALA A 80 0.09 -0.17 3.75
C ALA A 80 -0.25 0.73 2.57
N ILE A 81 -0.72 0.11 1.48
CA ILE A 81 -1.33 0.81 0.35
C ILE A 81 -2.84 0.96 0.61
N SER A 82 -3.31 2.19 0.49
CA SER A 82 -4.73 2.53 0.43
C SER A 82 -5.00 3.26 -0.89
N SER A 83 -5.96 4.18 -0.93
CA SER A 83 -6.35 4.85 -2.16
C SER A 83 -6.57 6.34 -1.96
N LEU A 84 -6.31 7.11 -3.00
CA LEU A 84 -6.70 8.51 -3.06
C LEU A 84 -8.23 8.66 -2.98
N GLY A 85 -8.71 9.75 -2.37
CA GLY A 85 -10.13 10.10 -2.31
C GLY A 85 -10.92 9.41 -1.20
N ILE A 86 -10.25 8.63 -0.34
CA ILE A 86 -10.90 7.98 0.82
C ILE A 86 -11.31 9.00 1.90
N TYR A 87 -10.77 10.22 1.87
CA TYR A 87 -11.04 11.31 2.83
C TYR A 87 -11.62 12.58 2.17
N ASP A 88 -12.20 12.46 0.97
CA ASP A 88 -12.74 13.61 0.20
C ASP A 88 -11.70 14.71 -0.08
N GLU A 89 -10.43 14.30 -0.24
CA GLU A 89 -9.29 15.19 -0.37
C GLU A 89 -8.99 15.65 -1.81
N LEU A 90 -9.72 15.13 -2.80
CA LEU A 90 -9.48 15.40 -4.22
C LEU A 90 -10.16 16.72 -4.67
N PRO A 91 -9.61 17.45 -5.65
CA PRO A 91 -10.29 18.55 -6.32
C PRO A 91 -11.67 18.14 -6.87
N GLU A 92 -12.66 19.04 -6.85
CA GLU A 92 -14.09 18.69 -7.06
C GLU A 92 -14.37 17.88 -8.34
N SER A 93 -13.84 18.32 -9.49
CA SER A 93 -14.06 17.65 -10.77
C SER A 93 -13.47 16.24 -10.79
N PHE A 94 -12.24 16.11 -10.30
CA PHE A 94 -11.58 14.83 -10.17
C PHE A 94 -12.24 13.93 -9.13
N ASN A 95 -12.66 14.47 -7.98
CA ASN A 95 -13.36 13.71 -6.95
C ASN A 95 -14.65 13.09 -7.49
N LYS A 96 -15.43 13.88 -8.25
CA LYS A 96 -16.66 13.39 -8.89
C LYS A 96 -16.37 12.25 -9.87
N TRP A 97 -15.34 12.38 -10.70
CA TRP A 97 -14.93 11.33 -11.63
C TRP A 97 -14.42 10.08 -10.88
N ASN A 98 -13.54 10.26 -9.89
CA ASN A 98 -12.95 9.19 -9.09
C ASN A 98 -14.04 8.38 -8.38
N ARG A 99 -14.98 9.06 -7.72
CA ARG A 99 -16.13 8.44 -7.04
C ARG A 99 -17.06 7.72 -8.02
N SER A 100 -17.19 8.20 -9.26
CA SER A 100 -18.00 7.50 -10.26
C SER A 100 -17.45 6.11 -10.62
N ILE A 101 -16.14 5.89 -10.46
CA ILE A 101 -15.49 4.61 -10.77
C ILE A 101 -15.27 3.77 -9.50
N LEU A 102 -14.88 4.39 -8.39
CA LEU A 102 -14.42 3.70 -7.18
C LEU A 102 -15.43 3.76 -6.01
N SER A 103 -16.69 4.14 -6.27
CA SER A 103 -17.72 4.32 -5.22
C SER A 103 -17.86 3.16 -4.23
N GLU A 104 -17.70 1.91 -4.67
CA GLU A 104 -17.83 0.73 -3.81
C GLU A 104 -16.58 0.39 -2.99
N VAL A 105 -15.40 0.82 -3.45
CA VAL A 105 -14.10 0.47 -2.83
C VAL A 105 -13.63 1.54 -1.86
N LEU A 106 -13.81 2.83 -2.17
CA LEU A 106 -13.33 3.94 -1.34
C LEU A 106 -13.81 3.87 0.11
N PRO A 107 -15.10 3.56 0.41
CA PRO A 107 -15.54 3.45 1.80
C PRO A 107 -14.87 2.30 2.56
N LYS A 108 -14.50 1.22 1.86
CA LYS A 108 -13.85 0.06 2.48
C LYS A 108 -12.37 0.33 2.73
N GLU A 109 -11.67 0.87 1.75
CA GLU A 109 -10.26 1.25 1.89
C GLU A 109 -10.08 2.38 2.92
N GLY A 110 -11.00 3.35 2.96
CA GLY A 110 -11.06 4.37 4.01
C GLY A 110 -11.21 3.76 5.39
N LYS A 111 -12.17 2.84 5.56
CA LYS A 111 -12.36 2.15 6.84
C LYS A 111 -11.14 1.32 7.26
N SER A 112 -10.48 0.64 6.32
CA SER A 112 -9.26 -0.10 6.61
C SER A 112 -8.11 0.83 7.00
N ALA A 113 -7.96 1.98 6.32
CA ALA A 113 -6.98 3.00 6.68
C ALA A 113 -7.22 3.57 8.08
N ASP A 114 -8.48 3.89 8.42
CA ASP A 114 -8.86 4.35 9.77
C ASP A 114 -8.51 3.30 10.83
N ILE A 115 -8.85 2.03 10.61
CA ILE A 115 -8.54 0.94 11.55
C ILE A 115 -7.02 0.77 11.73
N ILE A 116 -6.23 0.95 10.66
CA ILE A 116 -4.77 0.90 10.74
C ILE A 116 -4.26 2.10 11.57
N GLU A 117 -4.72 3.32 11.30
CA GLU A 117 -4.31 4.54 12.05
C GLU A 117 -4.73 4.50 13.52
N GLU A 118 -5.87 3.90 13.85
CA GLU A 118 -6.39 3.78 15.21
C GLU A 118 -5.75 2.61 15.99
N SER A 119 -4.97 1.75 15.33
CA SER A 119 -4.31 0.61 15.97
C SER A 119 -3.08 1.02 16.78
N ASN A 120 -2.50 0.05 17.51
CA ASN A 120 -1.23 0.20 18.22
C ASN A 120 0.00 -0.08 17.33
N ILE A 121 -0.19 -0.27 16.03
CA ILE A 121 0.87 -0.54 15.05
C ILE A 121 1.46 0.78 14.57
N ASP A 122 2.79 0.88 14.56
CA ASP A 122 3.45 1.97 13.84
C ASP A 122 3.19 1.75 12.35
N ALA A 123 2.47 2.66 11.71
CA ALA A 123 2.02 2.48 10.33
C ALA A 123 2.46 3.62 9.41
N VAL A 124 2.80 3.28 8.17
CA VAL A 124 2.93 4.21 7.04
C VAL A 124 1.84 3.87 6.05
N ILE A 125 0.86 4.76 5.88
CA ILE A 125 -0.21 4.59 4.88
C ILE A 125 0.14 5.43 3.66
N ILE A 126 0.17 4.79 2.50
CA ILE A 126 0.41 5.43 1.20
C ILE A 126 -0.87 5.37 0.38
N ARG A 127 -1.37 6.53 -0.04
CA ARG A 127 -2.54 6.71 -0.91
C ARG A 127 -2.09 7.12 -2.31
N PRO A 128 -1.72 6.17 -3.18
CA PRO A 128 -1.33 6.49 -4.54
C PRO A 128 -2.48 7.08 -5.34
N ALA A 129 -2.14 7.97 -6.26
CA ALA A 129 -3.01 8.38 -7.34
C ALA A 129 -3.28 7.22 -8.31
N TRP A 130 -3.99 7.46 -9.42
CA TRP A 130 -4.26 6.39 -10.39
C TRP A 130 -2.97 5.84 -11.00
N MET A 131 -2.76 4.53 -10.83
CA MET A 131 -1.49 3.89 -11.16
C MET A 131 -1.40 3.39 -12.60
N TYR A 132 -0.34 3.78 -13.31
CA TYR A 132 0.03 3.24 -14.62
C TYR A 132 1.48 2.71 -14.61
N ASN A 133 1.96 2.17 -15.72
CA ASN A 133 3.32 1.65 -15.84
C ASN A 133 4.10 2.49 -16.85
N ASP A 134 5.19 3.09 -16.40
CA ASP A 134 6.20 3.69 -17.26
C ASP A 134 7.54 3.72 -16.51
N PRO A 135 8.49 2.83 -16.85
CA PRO A 135 9.74 2.72 -16.11
C PRO A 135 10.65 3.95 -16.25
N SER A 136 10.36 4.85 -17.21
CA SER A 136 11.11 6.09 -17.40
C SER A 136 10.66 7.22 -16.47
N ILE A 137 9.48 7.11 -15.87
CA ILE A 137 8.90 8.12 -14.98
C ILE A 137 8.89 7.56 -13.55
N ARG A 138 9.73 8.15 -12.69
CA ARG A 138 9.85 7.75 -11.26
C ARG A 138 9.69 8.93 -10.31
N GLU A 139 9.49 10.13 -10.85
CA GLU A 139 9.25 11.33 -10.06
C GLU A 139 7.87 11.26 -9.43
N TYR A 140 7.81 11.66 -8.16
CA TYR A 140 6.57 11.76 -7.42
C TYR A 140 6.61 12.97 -6.47
N GLU A 141 5.44 13.46 -6.08
CA GLU A 141 5.27 14.39 -4.97
C GLU A 141 4.36 13.79 -3.90
N ILE A 142 4.53 14.28 -2.67
CA ILE A 142 3.78 13.83 -1.49
C ILE A 142 2.75 14.89 -1.10
N THR A 143 1.56 14.43 -0.69
CA THR A 143 0.54 15.27 -0.05
C THR A 143 0.16 14.70 1.31
N GLN A 144 0.09 15.51 2.36
CA GLN A 144 -0.28 15.03 3.71
C GLN A 144 -1.79 14.82 3.84
N LYS A 145 -2.21 13.89 4.71
CA LYS A 145 -3.63 13.78 5.11
C LYS A 145 -4.12 15.11 5.67
N GLY A 146 -5.26 15.58 5.19
CA GLY A 146 -5.84 16.90 5.53
C GLY A 146 -5.49 18.02 4.55
N GLU A 147 -4.54 17.81 3.63
CA GLU A 147 -4.29 18.71 2.51
C GLU A 147 -5.12 18.33 1.28
N THR A 148 -5.32 19.27 0.36
CA THR A 148 -5.88 18.97 -0.96
C THR A 148 -4.88 18.12 -1.74
N PHE A 149 -5.29 16.93 -2.14
CA PHE A 149 -4.50 16.00 -2.95
C PHE A 149 -4.14 16.61 -4.30
N LYS A 150 -2.88 16.41 -4.71
CA LYS A 150 -2.35 16.89 -5.99
C LYS A 150 -2.23 15.76 -7.00
N GLY A 151 -2.27 16.11 -8.29
CA GLY A 151 -2.09 15.16 -9.37
C GLY A 151 -3.22 14.14 -9.49
N THR A 152 -3.29 13.51 -10.66
CA THR A 152 -4.34 12.52 -10.98
C THR A 152 -3.80 11.13 -11.20
N GLN A 153 -2.50 10.99 -11.43
CA GLN A 153 -1.84 9.73 -11.77
C GLN A 153 -0.49 9.59 -11.08
N VAL A 154 0.04 8.37 -11.07
CA VAL A 154 1.40 8.04 -10.62
C VAL A 154 1.86 6.75 -11.27
N THR A 155 3.16 6.56 -11.50
CA THR A 155 3.66 5.25 -11.96
C THR A 155 3.75 4.26 -10.81
N ARG A 156 3.52 2.97 -11.09
CA ARG A 156 3.79 1.91 -10.10
C ARG A 156 5.25 1.92 -9.67
N GLU A 157 6.17 2.28 -10.57
CA GLU A 157 7.59 2.41 -10.28
C GLU A 157 7.89 3.50 -9.24
N ALA A 158 7.24 4.66 -9.32
CA ALA A 158 7.40 5.73 -8.34
C ALA A 158 6.81 5.34 -6.97
N VAL A 159 5.61 4.74 -6.95
CA VAL A 159 5.01 4.23 -5.70
C VAL A 159 5.91 3.19 -5.06
N ALA A 160 6.49 2.29 -5.86
CA ALA A 160 7.35 1.24 -5.37
C ALA A 160 8.69 1.79 -4.82
N ASP A 161 9.25 2.86 -5.41
CA ASP A 161 10.40 3.57 -4.83
C ASP A 161 10.04 4.24 -3.49
N LEU A 162 8.86 4.87 -3.35
CA LEU A 162 8.40 5.43 -2.08
C LEU A 162 8.16 4.35 -1.02
N VAL A 163 7.58 3.21 -1.38
CA VAL A 163 7.42 2.06 -0.46
C VAL A 163 8.78 1.58 0.03
N LEU A 164 9.76 1.46 -0.87
CA LEU A 164 11.12 1.06 -0.50
C LEU A 164 11.75 2.08 0.45
N GLU A 165 11.61 3.37 0.19
CA GLU A 165 12.09 4.44 1.05
C GLU A 165 11.43 4.39 2.43
N ALA A 166 10.10 4.22 2.48
CA ALA A 166 9.35 4.09 3.73
C ALA A 166 9.76 2.85 4.53
N ILE A 167 10.14 1.74 3.88
CA ILE A 167 10.66 0.55 4.57
C ILE A 167 12.07 0.82 5.13
N GLN A 168 12.95 1.43 4.34
CA GLN A 168 14.35 1.67 4.73
C GLN A 168 14.52 2.77 5.79
N SER A 169 13.69 3.81 5.71
CA SER A 169 13.67 4.97 6.61
C SER A 169 12.41 4.98 7.48
N PHE A 170 11.93 3.82 7.89
CA PHE A 170 10.64 3.64 8.57
C PHE A 170 10.39 4.61 9.74
N GLU A 171 11.40 4.88 10.55
CA GLU A 171 11.26 5.78 11.71
C GLU A 171 10.94 7.24 11.31
N GLU A 172 11.27 7.65 10.10
CA GLU A 172 10.96 8.99 9.56
C GLU A 172 9.52 9.07 9.05
N TYR A 173 8.97 7.94 8.61
CA TYR A 173 7.63 7.84 8.00
C TYR A 173 6.56 7.32 8.95
N LYS A 174 6.94 6.73 10.10
CA LYS A 174 5.96 6.08 10.99
C LYS A 174 4.85 7.03 11.43
N ASN A 175 3.65 6.48 11.53
CA ASN A 175 2.41 7.17 11.88
C ASN A 175 2.06 8.32 10.91
N THR A 176 2.40 8.15 9.63
CA THR A 176 1.99 9.07 8.56
C THR A 176 0.97 8.44 7.62
N ASN A 177 0.15 9.31 7.03
CA ASN A 177 -0.80 8.95 5.99
C ASN A 177 -0.63 9.92 4.81
N ILE A 178 0.10 9.47 3.80
CA ILE A 178 0.61 10.30 2.71
C ILE A 178 0.01 9.91 1.38
N GLY A 179 -0.45 10.91 0.63
CA GLY A 179 -0.79 10.80 -0.78
C GLY A 179 0.45 10.85 -1.64
N VAL A 180 0.45 10.13 -2.77
CA VAL A 180 1.55 10.16 -3.74
C VAL A 180 1.04 10.29 -5.16
N SER A 181 1.60 11.23 -5.92
CA SER A 181 1.19 11.58 -7.29
C SER A 181 2.38 11.95 -8.16
N GLU A 182 2.24 11.82 -9.47
CA GLU A 182 3.16 12.39 -10.45
C GLU A 182 2.95 13.92 -10.51
N PRO A 183 4.03 14.73 -10.40
CA PRO A 183 3.91 16.19 -10.46
C PRO A 183 3.34 16.68 -11.79
N ASN A 184 2.63 17.82 -11.76
CA ASN A 184 2.07 18.48 -12.94
C ASN A 184 1.04 17.63 -13.71
N THR A 185 0.33 16.74 -13.01
CA THR A 185 -0.74 15.90 -13.59
C THR A 185 -2.14 16.29 -13.11
N ASP A 186 -2.32 17.52 -12.62
CA ASP A 186 -3.63 18.03 -12.22
C ASP A 186 -4.61 18.03 -13.41
N GLY A 187 -5.86 17.67 -13.14
CA GLY A 187 -6.91 17.59 -14.14
C GLY A 187 -8.15 16.88 -13.62
N ASP A 188 -9.11 16.63 -14.50
CA ASP A 188 -10.38 16.00 -14.14
C ASP A 188 -10.30 14.46 -14.05
N LYS A 189 -9.27 13.86 -14.65
CA LYS A 189 -8.99 12.41 -14.69
C LYS A 189 -7.54 12.14 -15.12
N PRO A 190 -7.01 10.93 -14.92
CA PRO A 190 -5.65 10.55 -15.32
C PRO A 190 -5.41 10.75 -16.82
N LEU A 191 -4.20 11.18 -17.20
CA LEU A 191 -3.86 11.47 -18.60
C LEU A 191 -3.91 10.22 -19.48
N PHE A 192 -3.63 9.05 -18.91
CA PHE A 192 -3.71 7.76 -19.61
C PHE A 192 -5.14 7.21 -19.74
N MET A 193 -6.14 7.88 -19.16
CA MET A 193 -7.56 7.53 -19.24
C MET A 193 -8.38 8.56 -20.04
N GLN A 194 -7.71 9.33 -20.91
CA GLN A 194 -8.35 10.31 -21.78
C GLN A 194 -9.33 9.68 -22.78
#